data_AF-A0A5D2UWQ1-F1
#
_entry.id   AF-A0A5D2UWQ1-F1
#
_cell.length_a   1.000
_cell.length_b   1.000
_cell.length_c   1.000
_cell.angle_alpha   90.00
_cell.angle_beta   90.00
_cell.angle_gamma   90.00
#
_symmetry.space_group_name_H-M   'P 1'
#
loop_
_entity.id
_entity.type
_entity.pdbx_description
1 polymer ?
#
loop_
_entity_poly.entity_id
_entity_poly.type
_entity_poly.pdbx_seq_one_letter_code
_entity_poly.pdbx_strand_id
1 'polypeptide(L)' 'MDDDQRQNSSPSLESKNRRFTFAEVQRMSNNLERILGKGGFGTVFRGYLDDTQAAVKMLSHSSVQGYKQRYI' A
#
# COMPACT_ATOMS: atom_id res chain seq x y z
N MET A 1 4.24 29.08 -34.61
CA MET A 1 4.81 29.22 -33.25
C MET A 1 3.88 28.42 -32.37
N ASP A 2 4.18 27.14 -32.30
CA ASP A 2 3.32 26.12 -31.72
C ASP A 2 3.59 26.06 -30.22
N ASP A 3 2.67 26.58 -29.43
CA ASP A 3 2.73 26.49 -27.96
C ASP A 3 2.43 25.06 -27.52
N ASP A 4 3.50 24.31 -27.29
CA ASP A 4 3.55 22.99 -26.67
C ASP A 4 3.05 23.05 -25.22
N GLN A 5 1.73 23.02 -25.01
CA GLN A 5 1.17 22.74 -23.70
C GLN A 5 1.21 21.23 -23.43
N ARG A 6 2.37 20.78 -22.93
CA ARG A 6 2.50 19.49 -22.28
C ARG A 6 1.54 19.44 -21.09
N GLN A 7 0.42 18.76 -21.27
CA GLN A 7 -0.39 18.30 -20.15
C GLN A 7 0.45 17.31 -19.34
N ASN A 8 1.18 17.86 -18.38
CA ASN A 8 1.67 17.13 -17.22
C ASN A 8 0.44 16.75 -16.40
N SER A 9 -0.30 15.75 -16.89
CA SER A 9 -1.24 14.98 -16.09
C SER A 9 -0.39 14.22 -15.08
N SER A 10 0.00 14.91 -14.02
CA SER A 10 0.34 14.25 -12.77
C SER A 10 -0.80 13.28 -12.52
N PRO A 11 -0.55 11.96 -12.41
CA PRO A 11 -1.61 11.04 -12.07
C PRO A 11 -2.08 11.49 -10.69
N SER A 12 -3.22 12.18 -10.63
CA SER A 12 -3.85 12.52 -9.38
C SER A 12 -3.98 11.19 -8.66
N LEU A 13 -3.27 11.05 -7.55
CA LEU A 13 -3.43 9.94 -6.63
C LEU A 13 -4.82 10.08 -6.02
N GLU A 14 -5.86 9.89 -6.85
CA GLU A 14 -7.19 9.56 -6.39
C GLU A 14 -6.95 8.44 -5.39
N SER A 15 -7.15 8.76 -4.13
CA SER A 15 -7.07 7.80 -3.05
C SER A 15 -8.27 6.88 -3.23
N LYS A 16 -8.14 5.95 -4.17
CA LYS A 16 -9.11 4.89 -4.41
C LYS A 16 -8.98 3.99 -3.19
N ASN A 17 -9.82 4.23 -2.19
CA ASN A 17 -10.05 3.33 -1.07
C ASN A 17 -10.68 2.03 -1.59
N ARG A 18 -9.90 1.28 -2.39
CA ARG A 18 -10.27 -0.01 -2.96
C ARG A 18 -10.26 -1.02 -1.83
N ARG A 19 -11.38 -1.73 -1.69
CA ARG A 19 -11.45 -2.88 -0.80
C ARG A 19 -10.92 -4.10 -1.55
N PHE A 20 -10.10 -4.87 -0.86
CA PHE A 20 -9.57 -6.14 -1.36
C PHE A 20 -9.96 -7.24 -0.39
N THR A 21 -10.31 -8.39 -0.94
CA THR A 21 -10.42 -9.64 -0.21
C THR A 21 -9.04 -10.13 0.21
N PHE A 22 -8.98 -10.98 1.24
CA PHE A 22 -7.71 -11.59 1.65
C PHE A 22 -7.06 -12.40 0.52
N ALA A 23 -7.86 -13.11 -0.29
CA ALA A 23 -7.36 -13.86 -1.44
C ALA A 23 -6.67 -12.96 -2.47
N GLU A 24 -7.21 -11.76 -2.73
CA GLU A 24 -6.54 -10.78 -3.60
C GLU A 24 -5.24 -10.27 -2.97
N VAL A 25 -5.24 -9.96 -1.67
CA VAL A 25 -4.01 -9.56 -0.94
C VAL A 25 -2.93 -10.63 -1.02
N GLN A 26 -3.31 -11.90 -0.90
CA GLN A 26 -2.41 -13.02 -1.03
C GLN A 26 -1.84 -13.12 -2.45
N ARG A 27 -2.67 -12.98 -3.48
CA ARG A 27 -2.19 -12.95 -4.89
C ARG A 27 -1.26 -11.77 -5.16
N MET A 28 -1.65 -10.56 -4.72
CA MET A 28 -0.86 -9.34 -4.90
C MET A 28 0.52 -9.45 -4.26
N SER A 29 0.65 -10.14 -3.13
CA SER A 29 1.90 -10.32 -2.39
C SER A 29 2.70 -11.57 -2.77
N ASN A 30 2.34 -12.25 -3.86
CA ASN A 30 2.90 -13.56 -4.22
C ASN A 30 2.90 -14.56 -3.05
N ASN A 31 1.73 -14.71 -2.40
CA ASN A 31 1.55 -15.52 -1.19
C ASN A 31 2.42 -15.09 -0.01
N LEU A 32 2.62 -13.78 0.18
CA LEU A 32 3.40 -13.21 1.29
C LEU A 32 4.84 -13.75 1.34
N GLU A 33 5.43 -14.08 0.20
CA GLU A 33 6.72 -14.78 0.11
C GLU A 33 7.90 -13.87 0.47
N ARG A 34 7.97 -12.67 -0.13
CA ARG A 34 9.14 -11.79 0.00
C ARG A 34 8.88 -10.63 0.96
N ILE A 35 9.55 -10.67 2.10
CA ILE A 35 9.52 -9.60 3.10
C ILE A 35 10.43 -8.45 2.68
N LEU A 36 9.91 -7.23 2.76
CA LEU A 36 10.65 -5.98 2.59
C LEU A 36 11.02 -5.35 3.94
N GLY A 37 10.23 -5.58 4.98
CA GLY A 37 10.52 -5.07 6.33
C GLY A 37 9.60 -5.63 7.41
N LYS A 38 10.05 -5.56 8.66
CA LYS A 38 9.30 -5.98 9.86
C LYS A 38 9.45 -4.91 10.94
N GLY A 39 8.38 -4.64 11.69
CA GLY A 39 8.41 -3.75 12.84
C GLY A 39 7.16 -3.86 13.71
N GLY A 40 7.02 -2.98 14.70
CA GLY A 40 5.92 -3.01 15.68
C GLY A 40 4.51 -2.83 15.08
N PHE A 41 4.43 -2.35 13.84
CA PHE A 41 3.19 -2.16 13.08
C PHE A 41 2.89 -3.29 12.10
N GLY A 42 3.69 -4.37 12.09
CA GLY A 42 3.49 -5.53 11.25
C GLY A 42 4.60 -5.79 10.23
N THR A 43 4.28 -6.60 9.21
CA THR A 43 5.24 -7.05 8.18
C THR A 43 4.86 -6.46 6.83
N VAL A 44 5.86 -5.97 6.10
CA VAL A 44 5.71 -5.46 4.74
C VAL A 44 6.26 -6.48 3.77
N PHE A 45 5.46 -6.84 2.77
CA PHE A 45 5.80 -7.77 1.71
C PHE A 45 5.90 -7.04 0.37
N ARG A 46 6.74 -7.56 -0.54
CA ARG A 46 6.74 -7.13 -1.93
C ARG A 46 5.49 -7.68 -2.61
N GLY A 47 4.82 -6.83 -3.38
CA GLY A 47 3.71 -7.24 -4.22
C GLY A 47 3.57 -6.39 -5.47
N TYR A 48 2.47 -6.62 -6.17
CA TYR A 48 2.06 -5.90 -7.37
C TYR A 48 0.55 -5.63 -7.31
N LEU A 49 0.14 -4.45 -7.77
CA LEU A 49 -1.24 -4.06 -8.01
C LEU A 49 -1.32 -3.56 -9.45
N ASP A 50 -2.07 -4.26 -10.31
CA ASP A 50 -2.27 -3.89 -11.72
C ASP A 50 -0.90 -3.60 -12.40
N ASP A 51 0.02 -4.57 -12.35
CA ASP A 51 1.41 -4.51 -12.85
C ASP A 51 2.35 -3.46 -12.21
N THR A 52 1.82 -2.64 -11.31
CA THR A 52 2.60 -1.66 -10.55
C THR A 52 3.15 -2.30 -9.28
N GLN A 53 4.46 -2.18 -9.06
CA GLN A 53 5.07 -2.69 -7.84
C GLN A 53 4.51 -1.96 -6.61
N ALA A 54 4.12 -2.74 -5.59
CA ALA A 54 3.50 -2.24 -4.39
C ALA A 54 4.09 -2.89 -3.13
N ALA A 55 3.92 -2.21 -1.99
CA ALA A 55 4.23 -2.74 -0.67
C ALA A 55 2.95 -3.16 0.02
N VAL A 56 2.82 -4.45 0.33
CA VAL A 56 1.65 -5.01 1.04
C VAL A 56 1.99 -5.07 2.52
N LYS A 57 1.36 -4.21 3.34
CA LYS A 57 1.58 -4.19 4.79
C LYS A 57 0.50 -4.99 5.51
N MET A 58 0.92 -6.09 6.14
CA MET A 58 0.08 -6.88 7.04
C MET A 58 0.22 -6.33 8.45
N LEU A 59 -0.86 -5.72 8.96
CA LEU A 59 -0.94 -5.18 10.30
C LEU A 59 -0.93 -6.29 11.35
N SER A 60 -0.14 -6.12 12.42
CA SER A 60 -0.15 -7.01 13.58
C SER A 60 -1.29 -6.65 14.53
N HIS A 61 -1.71 -7.57 15.39
CA HIS A 61 -2.75 -7.27 16.40
C HIS A 61 -2.36 -6.08 17.31
N SER A 62 -1.06 -5.93 17.59
CA SER A 62 -0.49 -4.79 18.33
C SER A 62 -0.52 -3.46 17.57
N SER A 63 -0.64 -3.45 16.24
CA SER A 63 -0.64 -2.21 15.47
C SER A 63 -1.90 -1.38 15.67
N VAL A 64 -3.00 -2.01 16.11
CA VAL A 64 -4.27 -1.33 16.41
C VAL A 64 -4.16 -0.49 17.70
N GLN A 65 -3.26 -0.87 18.62
CA GLN A 65 -3.07 -0.16 19.89
C GLN A 65 -2.47 1.25 19.71
N GLY A 66 -1.80 1.53 18.58
CA GLY A 66 -1.20 2.83 18.30
C GLY A 66 -2.19 3.97 18.00
N TYR A 67 -3.46 3.67 17.71
CA TYR A 67 -4.47 4.68 17.37
C TYR A 67 -5.25 5.21 18.58
N LYS A 68 -5.10 4.64 19.79
CA LYS A 68 -6.03 4.92 20.90
C LYS A 68 -5.54 5.86 22.00
N GLN A 69 -4.25 6.13 22.22
CA GLN A 69 -3.87 6.88 23.43
C GLN A 69 -2.68 7.84 23.26
N ARG A 70 -2.99 9.14 23.19
CA ARG A 70 -2.23 10.20 23.86
C ARG A 70 -3.22 11.26 24.37
N TYR A 71 -3.81 10.99 25.53
CA TYR A 71 -4.19 12.06 26.44
C TYR A 71 -2.98 12.24 27.37
N ILE A 72 -2.29 13.36 27.20
CA ILE A 72 -1.55 13.99 28.30
C ILE A 72 -2.26 15.30 28.61
#